data_AF-A0A819XGJ4-F1
#
_entry.id   AF-A0A819XGJ4-F1
#
_cell.length_a   1.000
_cell.length_b   1.000
_cell.length_c   1.000
_cell.angle_alpha   90.00
_cell.angle_beta   90.00
_cell.angle_gamma   90.00
#
_symmetry.space_group_name_H-M   'P 1'
#
loop_
_entity.id
_entity.type
_entity.pdbx_description
1 polymer ?
#
loop_
_entity_poly.entity_id
_entity_poly.type
_entity_poly.pdbx_seq_one_letter_code
_entity_poly.pdbx_strand_id
1 'polypeptide(L)'
;LSYCGLALRYITIDYRINNFILGCFLYDIQTQSASNVRTFVENKLVSFGLVLNSNVFVVTDNENKMRAAFKDKCIRIGCSIHYLNKQLEHSFTSEEIEKQTVKCDKVQHLFENVKKVATHVRRTHRQVKLSRKVQLYSDTRFNGAFHMLNVFLKVFDDIGVVLNNNYLSYFTVIDKELLEEVCKFLELFEEVINKLSQEERPTIYMVIPLRQLLINHCEPQFEDTAELKELKVFLGNRIKSAWIPQEQHYICTLLHPSLKHFHAAPNEKNKALKIIRKELLSRTSNVISATGKSPTAVSRDVTNTVDNVENSVNNLLTRCFDKVTPEIRPVQSPLKELDEYMISTKTISETDDILLFWKNQEEQYPTLSTIVRELFSIPASNTIVERLFSASKIIVNDKRTNLSHEKLNQLLFLKKNSTRLKEIHNENLSNSQTQSRKKTLISGEDVQTVCANDQMNNSILSLNENDQSNNDDDDDPTQDFQDDNKNSIDIDNIFTTIIHCTLTDSNLNIIDEIVDGKANDDLMNFFHRNQIHRERTIVVAGMYLGRIRAHLKQLAPQFNEFCHYRSIDVDVISLICEKWFPNIYKQRPLIKDENQLKYSIDLLRFYRSTIFK
;
A
#
# COMPACT_ATOMS: atom_id res chain seq x y z
N LEU A 1 15.63 -9.06 -11.29
CA LEU A 1 15.89 -7.92 -10.37
C LEU A 1 15.08 -8.17 -9.10
N SER A 2 15.73 -8.20 -7.93
CA SER A 2 15.01 -8.23 -6.65
C SER A 2 15.02 -6.83 -6.03
N TYR A 3 14.03 -6.54 -5.20
CA TYR A 3 13.93 -5.27 -4.50
C TYR A 3 13.81 -5.50 -3.01
N CYS A 4 14.43 -4.61 -2.23
CA CYS A 4 14.31 -4.55 -0.79
C CYS A 4 13.61 -3.23 -0.43
N GLY A 5 12.39 -3.32 0.07
CA GLY A 5 11.67 -2.17 0.59
C GLY A 5 11.99 -1.96 2.07
N LEU A 6 12.33 -0.73 2.43
CA LEU A 6 12.60 -0.33 3.81
C LEU A 6 11.67 0.83 4.18
N ALA A 7 11.02 0.69 5.34
CA ALA A 7 10.15 1.69 5.93
C ALA A 7 10.42 1.78 7.43
N LEU A 8 10.43 3.01 7.95
CA LEU A 8 10.50 3.31 9.37
C LEU A 8 9.09 3.63 9.87
N ARG A 9 8.67 2.95 10.92
CA ARG A 9 7.40 3.23 11.59
C ARG A 9 7.66 3.67 13.03
N TYR A 10 7.02 4.76 13.43
CA TYR A 10 7.16 5.34 14.76
C TYR A 10 5.90 6.07 15.18
N ILE A 11 5.77 6.35 16.47
CA ILE A 11 4.71 7.18 17.05
C ILE A 11 5.37 8.44 17.60
N THR A 12 4.83 9.62 17.23
CA THR A 12 5.34 10.91 17.73
C THR A 12 4.92 11.15 19.18
N ILE A 13 5.50 12.17 19.82
CA ILE A 13 5.08 12.66 21.14
C ILE A 13 3.59 13.03 21.16
N ASP A 14 3.04 13.49 20.03
CA ASP A 14 1.61 13.81 19.90
C ASP A 14 0.71 12.59 19.66
N TYR A 15 1.25 11.37 19.78
CA TYR A 15 0.54 10.11 19.60
C TYR A 15 0.05 9.87 18.15
N ARG A 16 0.77 10.40 17.16
CA ARG A 16 0.50 10.16 15.73
C ARG A 16 1.43 9.10 15.16
N ILE A 17 0.85 8.08 14.54
CA ILE A 17 1.59 7.07 13.79
C ILE A 17 2.13 7.69 12.51
N ASN A 18 3.40 7.42 12.22
CA ASN A 18 4.05 7.81 10.98
C ASN A 18 4.70 6.59 10.32
N ASN A 19 4.45 6.43 9.02
CA ASN A 19 5.15 5.48 8.15
C ASN A 19 6.03 6.27 7.20
N PHE A 20 7.34 6.22 7.42
CA PHE A 20 8.32 6.93 6.61
C PHE A 20 9.07 5.93 5.74
N ILE A 21 8.86 5.99 4.42
CA ILE A 21 9.51 5.10 3.46
C ILE A 21 10.96 5.53 3.30
N LEU A 22 11.91 4.64 3.58
CA LEU A 22 13.33 4.89 3.33
C LEU A 22 13.68 4.64 1.86
N GLY A 23 13.06 3.63 1.27
CA GLY A 23 13.18 3.39 -0.17
C GLY A 23 12.79 1.98 -0.60
N CYS A 24 12.74 1.80 -1.91
CA CYS A 24 12.65 0.51 -2.60
C CYS A 24 13.96 0.33 -3.37
N PHE A 25 14.90 -0.39 -2.76
CA PHE A 25 16.27 -0.49 -3.26
C PHE A 25 16.45 -1.74 -4.11
N LEU A 26 17.16 -1.60 -5.22
CA LEU A 26 17.56 -2.75 -6.02
C LEU A 26 18.51 -3.65 -5.21
N TYR A 27 18.23 -4.94 -5.22
CA TYR A 27 19.01 -5.97 -4.55
C TYR A 27 19.38 -7.09 -5.52
N ASP A 28 20.66 -7.46 -5.51
CA ASP A 28 21.19 -8.49 -6.42
C ASP A 28 20.76 -9.89 -5.97
N ILE A 29 20.10 -10.61 -6.89
CA ILE A 29 19.61 -11.98 -6.69
C ILE A 29 20.76 -12.97 -6.47
N GLN A 30 21.93 -12.72 -7.06
CA GLN A 30 23.06 -13.66 -6.96
C GLN A 30 23.68 -13.68 -5.55
N THR A 31 23.34 -12.71 -4.70
CA THR A 31 23.94 -12.54 -3.37
C THR A 31 22.96 -12.78 -2.22
N GLN A 32 21.81 -13.44 -2.43
CA GLN A 32 20.72 -13.57 -1.43
C GLN A 32 20.99 -14.47 -0.20
N SER A 33 22.23 -14.57 0.28
CA SER A 33 22.47 -15.19 1.60
C SER A 33 21.86 -14.33 2.71
N ALA A 34 21.50 -14.95 3.83
CA ALA A 34 20.99 -14.22 4.99
C ALA A 34 21.96 -13.14 5.50
N SER A 35 23.28 -13.40 5.46
CA SER A 35 24.29 -12.41 5.86
C SER A 35 24.30 -11.21 4.91
N ASN A 36 24.20 -11.46 3.61
CA ASN A 36 24.24 -10.40 2.61
C ASN A 36 22.98 -9.53 2.66
N VAL A 37 21.81 -10.13 2.92
CA VAL A 37 20.57 -9.38 3.18
C VAL A 37 20.78 -8.46 4.39
N ARG A 38 21.34 -8.99 5.49
CA ARG A 38 21.62 -8.21 6.70
C ARG A 38 22.58 -7.05 6.42
N THR A 39 23.73 -7.31 5.81
CA THR A 39 24.73 -6.29 5.47
C THR A 39 24.15 -5.23 4.53
N PHE A 40 23.36 -5.64 3.53
CA PHE A 40 22.71 -4.70 2.62
C PHE A 40 21.78 -3.75 3.36
N VAL A 41 20.90 -4.28 4.23
CA VAL A 41 19.96 -3.47 5.00
C VAL A 41 20.70 -2.54 5.97
N GLU A 42 21.72 -3.02 6.68
CA GLU A 42 22.54 -2.18 7.58
C GLU A 42 23.22 -1.04 6.82
N ASN A 43 23.81 -1.30 5.66
CA ASN A 43 24.43 -0.26 4.83
C ASN A 43 23.43 0.82 4.41
N LYS A 44 22.19 0.41 4.07
CA LYS A 44 21.12 1.38 3.76
C LYS A 44 20.70 2.16 4.99
N LEU A 45 20.52 1.53 6.14
CA LEU A 45 20.18 2.23 7.38
C LEU A 45 21.25 3.25 7.79
N VAL A 46 22.53 2.88 7.68
CA VAL A 46 23.65 3.79 7.99
C VAL A 46 23.63 5.03 7.09
N SER A 47 23.22 4.91 5.83
CA SER A 47 23.09 6.08 4.93
C SER A 47 22.01 7.09 5.38
N PHE A 48 21.08 6.67 6.25
CA PHE A 48 20.09 7.54 6.90
C PHE A 48 20.46 7.87 8.37
N GLY A 49 21.67 7.52 8.82
CA GLY A 49 22.09 7.71 10.22
C GLY A 49 21.41 6.75 11.20
N LEU A 50 20.85 5.64 10.72
CA LEU A 50 20.16 4.63 11.52
C LEU A 50 21.04 3.40 11.73
N VAL A 51 20.93 2.77 12.89
CA VAL A 51 21.70 1.58 13.25
C VAL A 51 20.80 0.56 13.95
N LEU A 52 20.91 -0.71 13.57
CA LEU A 52 20.23 -1.81 14.25
C LEU A 52 20.93 -2.11 15.59
N ASN A 53 20.15 -2.26 16.64
CA ASN A 53 20.61 -2.66 17.97
C ASN A 53 19.52 -3.47 18.68
N SER A 54 19.81 -3.96 19.88
CA SER A 54 18.90 -4.82 20.67
C SER A 54 17.56 -4.18 21.04
N ASN A 55 17.41 -2.86 20.87
CA ASN A 55 16.18 -2.13 21.20
C ASN A 55 15.37 -1.76 19.94
N VAL A 56 15.86 -2.11 18.75
CA VAL A 56 15.15 -1.85 17.48
C VAL A 56 14.32 -3.05 17.09
N PHE A 57 13.03 -2.81 16.83
CA PHE A 57 12.11 -3.80 16.28
C PHE A 57 12.19 -3.82 14.76
N VAL A 58 12.28 -5.01 14.17
CA VAL A 58 12.31 -5.21 12.72
C VAL A 58 11.21 -6.18 12.32
N VAL A 59 10.23 -5.71 11.53
CA VAL A 59 9.13 -6.55 11.04
C VAL A 59 9.44 -7.03 9.62
N THR A 60 9.46 -8.34 9.41
CA THR A 60 9.70 -8.93 8.08
C THR A 60 8.71 -10.06 7.80
N ASP A 61 8.65 -10.53 6.57
CA ASP A 61 7.99 -11.80 6.26
C ASP A 61 8.61 -12.96 7.06
N ASN A 62 7.99 -14.14 6.95
CA ASN A 62 8.41 -15.33 7.69
C ASN A 62 9.29 -16.28 6.89
N GLU A 63 9.90 -15.82 5.79
CA GLU A 63 10.85 -16.63 5.06
C GLU A 63 12.07 -17.00 5.92
N ASN A 64 12.61 -18.20 5.73
CA ASN A 64 13.77 -18.69 6.48
C ASN A 64 14.98 -17.76 6.36
N LYS A 65 15.16 -17.17 5.17
CA LYS A 65 16.21 -16.19 4.87
C LYS A 65 16.07 -14.94 5.74
N MET A 66 14.88 -14.36 5.83
CA MET A 66 14.62 -13.16 6.64
C MET A 66 14.72 -13.45 8.13
N ARG A 67 14.24 -14.62 8.57
CA ARG A 67 14.44 -15.10 9.95
C ARG A 67 15.93 -15.21 10.30
N ALA A 68 16.75 -15.78 9.42
CA ALA A 68 18.18 -15.93 9.63
C ALA A 68 18.94 -14.59 9.60
N ALA A 69 18.55 -13.65 8.73
CA ALA A 69 19.20 -12.35 8.59
C ALA A 69 19.01 -11.43 9.81
N PHE A 70 17.86 -11.53 10.48
CA PHE A 70 17.48 -10.65 11.60
C PHE A 70 17.39 -11.39 12.94
N LYS A 71 18.09 -12.53 13.08
CA LYS A 71 18.07 -13.33 14.32
C LYS A 71 18.80 -12.67 15.49
N ASP A 72 19.78 -11.80 15.21
CA ASP A 72 20.63 -11.14 16.19
C ASP A 72 20.70 -9.62 15.98
N LYS A 73 21.19 -8.90 17.00
CA LYS A 73 21.38 -7.43 17.00
C LYS A 73 20.13 -6.61 16.62
N CYS A 74 18.94 -7.16 16.84
CA CYS A 74 17.63 -6.51 16.76
C CYS A 74 16.56 -7.46 17.33
N ILE A 75 15.35 -6.96 17.51
CA ILE A 75 14.18 -7.77 17.86
C ILE A 75 13.34 -7.98 16.60
N ARG A 76 13.46 -9.15 15.96
CA ARG A 76 12.66 -9.47 14.79
C ARG A 76 11.23 -9.85 15.18
N ILE A 77 10.25 -9.24 14.54
CA ILE A 77 8.84 -9.63 14.62
C ILE A 77 8.40 -10.23 13.28
N GLY A 78 7.75 -11.38 13.34
CA GLY A 78 7.22 -12.04 12.14
C GLY A 78 5.90 -11.43 11.68
N CYS A 79 5.75 -11.18 10.38
CA CYS A 79 4.50 -10.70 9.80
C CYS A 79 3.36 -11.73 10.00
N SER A 80 2.30 -11.32 10.71
CA SER A 80 1.14 -12.16 10.98
C SER A 80 0.30 -12.43 9.73
N ILE A 81 0.21 -11.45 8.82
CA ILE A 81 -0.55 -11.60 7.56
C ILE A 81 0.15 -12.59 6.62
N HIS A 82 1.47 -12.44 6.41
CA HIS A 82 2.24 -13.39 5.62
C HIS A 82 2.12 -14.82 6.17
N TYR A 83 2.03 -14.98 7.49
CA TYR A 83 1.77 -16.27 8.09
C TYR A 83 0.39 -16.84 7.67
N LEU A 84 -0.68 -16.06 7.87
CA LEU A 84 -2.06 -16.48 7.57
C LEU A 84 -2.20 -16.88 6.10
N ASN A 85 -1.67 -16.05 5.21
CA ASN A 85 -1.79 -16.27 3.76
C ASN A 85 -1.07 -17.52 3.32
N LYS A 86 0.10 -17.79 3.90
CA LYS A 86 0.79 -19.04 3.64
C LYS A 86 -0.04 -20.25 4.05
N GLN A 87 -0.81 -20.18 5.15
CA GLN A 87 -1.68 -21.30 5.54
C GLN A 87 -2.91 -21.44 4.64
N LEU A 88 -3.48 -20.30 4.21
CA LEU A 88 -4.57 -20.29 3.23
C LEU A 88 -4.11 -20.87 1.89
N GLU A 89 -2.99 -20.37 1.35
CA GLU A 89 -2.36 -20.91 0.14
C GLU A 89 -2.16 -22.43 0.26
N HIS A 90 -1.53 -22.87 1.34
CA HIS A 90 -1.32 -24.27 1.64
C HIS A 90 -2.60 -25.12 1.61
N SER A 91 -3.72 -24.58 2.11
CA SER A 91 -5.01 -25.28 2.07
C SER A 91 -5.55 -25.48 0.65
N PHE A 92 -5.17 -24.62 -0.30
CA PHE A 92 -5.69 -24.62 -1.68
C PHE A 92 -4.74 -25.23 -2.71
N THR A 93 -3.42 -25.18 -2.50
CA THR A 93 -2.43 -25.47 -3.54
C THR A 93 -1.44 -26.57 -3.18
N SER A 94 -1.31 -26.94 -1.90
CA SER A 94 -0.25 -27.84 -1.45
C SER A 94 -0.81 -29.23 -1.17
N GLU A 95 -0.18 -30.26 -1.74
CA GLU A 95 -0.50 -31.66 -1.44
C GLU A 95 0.17 -32.13 -0.14
N GLU A 96 1.35 -31.59 0.19
CA GLU A 96 2.16 -32.00 1.34
C GLU A 96 2.90 -30.81 1.96
N ILE A 97 2.95 -30.74 3.29
CA ILE A 97 3.65 -29.70 4.05
C ILE A 97 4.40 -30.36 5.19
N GLU A 98 5.70 -30.10 5.32
CA GLU A 98 6.51 -30.62 6.43
C GLU A 98 6.39 -32.15 6.60
N LYS A 99 6.26 -32.87 5.47
CA LYS A 99 6.03 -34.32 5.39
C LYS A 99 4.66 -34.81 5.85
N GLN A 100 3.66 -33.92 5.88
CA GLN A 100 2.28 -34.22 6.23
C GLN A 100 1.36 -33.89 5.05
N THR A 101 0.54 -34.85 4.64
CA THR A 101 -0.45 -34.66 3.59
C THR A 101 -1.51 -33.64 4.02
N VAL A 102 -1.80 -32.69 3.13
CA VAL A 102 -2.91 -31.75 3.30
C VAL A 102 -4.20 -32.47 2.90
N LYS A 103 -5.15 -32.59 3.83
CA LYS A 103 -6.42 -33.28 3.59
C LYS A 103 -7.50 -32.26 3.24
N CYS A 104 -7.44 -31.68 2.04
CA CYS A 104 -8.41 -30.69 1.56
C CYS A 104 -8.76 -30.90 0.08
N ASP A 105 -8.69 -32.13 -0.43
CA ASP A 105 -8.65 -32.47 -1.87
C ASP A 105 -9.81 -31.84 -2.68
N LYS A 106 -11.04 -31.90 -2.16
CA LYS A 106 -12.22 -31.33 -2.85
C LYS A 106 -12.17 -29.80 -2.91
N VAL A 107 -11.74 -29.14 -1.83
CA VAL A 107 -11.57 -27.68 -1.78
C VAL A 107 -10.42 -27.25 -2.70
N GLN A 108 -9.34 -28.04 -2.77
CA GLN A 108 -8.23 -27.81 -3.68
C GLN A 108 -8.67 -27.96 -5.15
N HIS A 109 -9.44 -29.00 -5.46
CA HIS A 109 -9.98 -29.21 -6.80
C HIS A 109 -10.94 -28.08 -7.22
N LEU A 110 -11.82 -27.65 -6.31
CA LEU A 110 -12.67 -26.47 -6.49
C LEU A 110 -11.83 -25.23 -6.83
N PHE A 111 -10.81 -24.93 -6.02
CA PHE A 111 -9.94 -23.78 -6.21
C PHE A 111 -9.22 -23.82 -7.57
N GLU A 112 -8.67 -24.97 -7.95
CA GLU A 112 -7.94 -25.16 -9.20
C GLU A 112 -8.85 -24.97 -10.44
N ASN A 113 -10.08 -25.50 -10.40
CA ASN A 113 -11.06 -25.31 -11.48
C ASN A 113 -11.47 -23.84 -11.61
N VAL A 114 -11.77 -23.17 -10.48
CA VAL A 114 -12.07 -21.73 -10.47
C VAL A 114 -10.89 -20.94 -11.06
N LYS A 115 -9.66 -21.24 -10.65
CA LYS A 115 -8.45 -20.58 -11.15
C LYS A 115 -8.30 -20.73 -12.67
N LYS A 116 -8.50 -21.95 -13.22
CA LYS A 116 -8.44 -22.21 -14.67
C LYS A 116 -9.48 -21.43 -15.44
N VAL A 117 -10.74 -21.46 -14.99
CA VAL A 117 -11.85 -20.78 -15.64
C VAL A 117 -11.66 -19.26 -15.59
N ALA A 118 -11.32 -18.71 -14.42
CA ALA A 118 -11.05 -17.28 -14.24
C ALA A 118 -9.91 -16.79 -15.16
N THR A 119 -8.84 -17.59 -15.26
CA THR A 119 -7.70 -17.30 -16.13
C THR A 119 -8.11 -17.27 -17.60
N HIS A 120 -8.94 -18.21 -18.05
CA HIS A 120 -9.43 -18.26 -19.43
C HIS A 120 -10.33 -17.07 -19.78
N VAL A 121 -11.28 -16.73 -18.91
CA VAL A 121 -12.19 -15.59 -19.09
C VAL A 121 -11.39 -14.30 -19.26
N ARG A 122 -10.35 -14.11 -18.45
CA ARG A 122 -9.50 -12.92 -18.55
C ARG A 122 -8.66 -12.90 -19.83
N ARG A 123 -8.05 -14.03 -20.21
CA ARG A 123 -7.21 -14.13 -21.42
C ARG A 123 -7.98 -13.96 -22.73
N THR A 124 -9.26 -14.32 -22.74
CA THR A 124 -10.11 -14.21 -23.94
C THR A 124 -10.77 -12.83 -24.09
N HIS A 125 -10.52 -11.89 -23.15
CA HIS A 125 -11.18 -10.58 -23.07
C HIS A 125 -12.73 -10.65 -23.07
N ARG A 126 -13.31 -11.82 -22.77
CA ARG A 126 -14.77 -12.02 -22.75
C ARG A 126 -15.43 -11.53 -21.45
N GLN A 127 -14.64 -11.01 -20.52
CA GLN A 127 -15.12 -10.41 -19.26
C GLN A 127 -16.10 -9.24 -19.48
N VAL A 128 -16.09 -8.59 -20.65
CA VAL A 128 -17.02 -7.49 -21.02
C VAL A 128 -18.49 -7.94 -20.94
N LYS A 129 -18.76 -9.25 -21.06
CA LYS A 129 -20.10 -9.82 -20.96
C LYS A 129 -20.52 -10.19 -19.54
N LEU A 130 -19.64 -10.01 -18.54
CA LEU A 130 -19.91 -10.35 -17.15
C LEU A 130 -20.31 -9.13 -16.35
N SER A 131 -21.14 -9.33 -15.34
CA SER A 131 -21.59 -8.27 -14.42
C SER A 131 -20.45 -7.68 -13.58
N ARG A 132 -19.35 -8.42 -13.37
CA ARG A 132 -18.15 -7.95 -12.66
C ARG A 132 -16.88 -8.47 -13.31
N LYS A 133 -15.80 -7.68 -13.19
CA LYS A 133 -14.45 -8.08 -13.63
C LYS A 133 -13.91 -9.21 -12.77
N VAL A 134 -13.65 -10.37 -13.37
CA VAL A 134 -13.06 -11.52 -12.69
C VAL A 134 -11.66 -11.18 -12.17
N GLN A 135 -11.38 -11.56 -10.94
CA GLN A 135 -10.08 -11.38 -10.32
C GLN A 135 -9.25 -12.65 -10.43
N LEU A 136 -7.98 -12.50 -10.84
CA LEU A 136 -7.05 -13.62 -10.84
C LEU A 136 -6.43 -13.81 -9.48
N TYR A 137 -6.23 -15.09 -9.13
CA TYR A 137 -5.38 -15.44 -8.01
C TYR A 137 -3.95 -14.93 -8.25
N SER A 138 -3.39 -14.35 -7.22
CA SER A 138 -2.02 -13.89 -7.19
C SER A 138 -1.41 -14.41 -5.90
N ASP A 139 -0.49 -15.35 -6.02
CA ASP A 139 0.27 -15.95 -4.91
C ASP A 139 0.99 -14.86 -4.08
N THR A 140 1.30 -13.71 -4.71
CA THR A 140 1.94 -12.55 -4.07
C THR A 140 0.98 -11.57 -3.39
N ARG A 141 -0.34 -11.83 -3.35
CA ARG A 141 -1.33 -10.90 -2.76
C ARG A 141 -2.06 -11.58 -1.63
N PHE A 142 -1.99 -10.94 -0.47
CA PHE A 142 -2.50 -11.44 0.80
C PHE A 142 -3.95 -11.95 0.77
N ASN A 143 -4.85 -11.33 0.01
CA ASN A 143 -6.27 -11.70 -0.05
C ASN A 143 -6.68 -12.37 -1.38
N GLY A 144 -5.69 -12.82 -2.17
CA GLY A 144 -5.92 -13.23 -3.56
C GLY A 144 -6.89 -14.40 -3.72
N ALA A 145 -6.85 -15.38 -2.81
CA ALA A 145 -7.69 -16.58 -2.90
C ALA A 145 -9.17 -16.25 -2.64
N PHE A 146 -9.48 -15.64 -1.48
CA PHE A 146 -10.84 -15.23 -1.14
C PHE A 146 -11.45 -14.31 -2.19
N HIS A 147 -10.70 -13.30 -2.63
CA HIS A 147 -11.21 -12.35 -3.62
C HIS A 147 -11.51 -13.01 -4.98
N MET A 148 -10.65 -13.90 -5.47
CA MET A 148 -10.93 -14.65 -6.69
C MET A 148 -12.21 -15.48 -6.52
N LEU A 149 -12.31 -16.28 -5.47
CA LEU A 149 -13.47 -17.16 -5.22
C LEU A 149 -14.77 -16.35 -5.07
N ASN A 150 -14.76 -15.28 -4.27
CA ASN A 150 -15.93 -14.45 -4.00
C ASN A 150 -16.39 -13.68 -5.24
N VAL A 151 -15.47 -13.13 -6.04
CA VAL A 151 -15.82 -12.48 -7.30
C VAL A 151 -16.35 -13.51 -8.31
N PHE A 152 -15.71 -14.68 -8.41
CA PHE A 152 -16.17 -15.77 -9.28
C PHE A 152 -17.60 -16.21 -8.91
N LEU A 153 -17.88 -16.39 -7.62
CA LEU A 153 -19.21 -16.73 -7.12
C LEU A 153 -20.27 -15.70 -7.54
N LYS A 154 -19.94 -14.40 -7.50
CA LYS A 154 -20.86 -13.32 -7.90
C LYS A 154 -21.19 -13.29 -9.39
N VAL A 155 -20.33 -13.87 -10.23
CA VAL A 155 -20.56 -13.96 -11.69
C VAL A 155 -20.82 -15.39 -12.14
N PHE A 156 -21.05 -16.32 -11.20
CA PHE A 156 -21.12 -17.76 -11.48
C PHE A 156 -22.14 -18.08 -12.56
N ASP A 157 -23.34 -17.50 -12.45
CA ASP A 157 -24.46 -17.76 -13.36
C ASP A 157 -24.23 -17.13 -14.76
N ASP A 158 -23.37 -16.12 -14.86
CA ASP A 158 -23.02 -15.44 -16.11
C ASP A 158 -21.86 -16.14 -16.86
N ILE A 159 -21.00 -16.88 -16.13
CA ILE A 159 -19.75 -17.44 -16.67
C ILE A 159 -20.01 -18.45 -17.78
N GLY A 160 -21.04 -19.29 -17.68
CA GLY A 160 -21.28 -20.36 -18.65
C GLY A 160 -21.41 -19.85 -20.09
N VAL A 161 -21.94 -18.64 -20.28
CA VAL A 161 -22.19 -18.02 -21.59
C VAL A 161 -20.90 -17.57 -22.29
N VAL A 162 -19.82 -17.33 -21.54
CA VAL A 162 -18.57 -16.81 -22.09
C VAL A 162 -17.53 -17.89 -22.39
N LEU A 163 -17.75 -19.12 -21.92
CA LEU A 163 -16.78 -20.23 -22.06
C LEU A 163 -16.87 -20.93 -23.42
N ASN A 164 -15.76 -21.56 -23.81
CA ASN A 164 -15.74 -22.52 -24.90
C ASN A 164 -15.90 -23.96 -24.34
N ASN A 165 -16.08 -24.94 -25.22
CA ASN A 165 -16.33 -26.34 -24.82
C ASN A 165 -15.23 -26.94 -23.92
N ASN A 166 -13.97 -26.52 -24.08
CA ASN A 166 -12.85 -27.04 -23.29
C ASN A 166 -12.84 -26.52 -21.85
N TYR A 167 -13.32 -25.29 -21.61
CA TYR A 167 -13.41 -24.71 -20.27
C TYR A 167 -14.76 -24.92 -19.60
N LEU A 168 -15.78 -25.27 -20.39
CA LEU A 168 -17.09 -25.66 -19.88
C LEU A 168 -16.98 -26.91 -19.00
N SER A 169 -16.14 -27.88 -19.36
CA SER A 169 -15.95 -29.09 -18.53
C SER A 169 -15.38 -28.77 -17.13
N TYR A 170 -14.41 -27.86 -17.03
CA TYR A 170 -13.88 -27.40 -15.73
C TYR A 170 -14.94 -26.64 -14.94
N PHE A 171 -15.78 -25.85 -15.61
CA PHE A 171 -16.84 -25.08 -14.95
C PHE A 171 -17.98 -25.98 -14.42
N THR A 172 -18.43 -26.97 -15.20
CA THR A 172 -19.54 -27.86 -14.81
C THR A 172 -19.23 -28.72 -13.59
N VAL A 173 -17.95 -28.98 -13.30
CA VAL A 173 -17.51 -29.75 -12.12
C VAL A 173 -17.40 -28.86 -10.86
N ILE A 174 -17.52 -27.54 -10.99
CA ILE A 174 -17.48 -26.63 -9.84
C ILE A 174 -18.79 -26.77 -9.05
N ASP A 175 -18.65 -27.25 -7.82
CA ASP A 175 -19.72 -27.26 -6.83
C ASP A 175 -19.97 -25.84 -6.31
N LYS A 176 -21.12 -25.27 -6.69
CA LYS A 176 -21.52 -23.90 -6.30
C LYS A 176 -21.82 -23.81 -4.81
N GLU A 177 -22.42 -24.84 -4.21
CA GLU A 177 -22.77 -24.85 -2.78
C GLU A 177 -21.49 -24.86 -1.94
N LEU A 178 -20.53 -25.72 -2.29
CA LEU A 178 -19.22 -25.74 -1.64
C LEU A 178 -18.47 -24.41 -1.83
N LEU A 179 -18.56 -23.79 -3.01
CA LEU A 179 -17.97 -22.46 -3.26
C LEU A 179 -18.56 -21.38 -2.35
N GLU A 180 -19.89 -21.38 -2.17
CA GLU A 180 -20.59 -20.46 -1.25
C GLU A 180 -20.15 -20.67 0.19
N GLU A 181 -20.07 -21.91 0.65
CA GLU A 181 -19.61 -22.27 2.00
C GLU A 181 -18.17 -21.83 2.27
N VAL A 182 -17.25 -22.14 1.34
CA VAL A 182 -15.84 -21.76 1.46
C VAL A 182 -15.70 -20.23 1.44
N CYS A 183 -16.42 -19.53 0.56
CA CYS A 183 -16.40 -18.06 0.55
C CYS A 183 -16.86 -17.49 1.88
N LYS A 184 -18.02 -17.93 2.41
CA LYS A 184 -18.57 -17.47 3.69
C LYS A 184 -17.62 -17.74 4.85
N PHE A 185 -16.99 -18.92 4.88
CA PHE A 185 -16.02 -19.26 5.91
C PHE A 185 -14.77 -18.34 5.88
N LEU A 186 -14.28 -18.00 4.69
CA LEU A 186 -13.09 -17.16 4.51
C LEU A 186 -13.33 -15.66 4.81
N GLU A 187 -14.57 -15.19 4.92
CA GLU A 187 -14.88 -13.78 5.21
C GLU A 187 -14.22 -13.28 6.51
N LEU A 188 -14.19 -14.12 7.55
CA LEU A 188 -13.56 -13.74 8.82
C LEU A 188 -12.03 -13.65 8.69
N PHE A 189 -11.42 -14.50 7.85
CA PHE A 189 -9.98 -14.41 7.56
C PHE A 189 -9.66 -13.09 6.85
N GLU A 190 -10.48 -12.72 5.87
CA GLU A 190 -10.38 -11.43 5.18
C GLU A 190 -10.50 -10.25 6.14
N GLU A 191 -11.48 -10.28 7.05
CA GLU A 191 -11.67 -9.24 8.07
C GLU A 191 -10.43 -9.11 8.97
N VAL A 192 -9.89 -10.24 9.46
CA VAL A 192 -8.70 -10.27 10.31
C VAL A 192 -7.48 -9.73 9.57
N ILE A 193 -7.27 -10.14 8.32
CA ILE A 193 -6.15 -9.63 7.50
C ILE A 193 -6.30 -8.12 7.32
N ASN A 194 -7.51 -7.63 7.03
CA ASN A 194 -7.78 -6.21 6.89
C ASN A 194 -7.52 -5.42 8.18
N LYS A 195 -7.93 -5.93 9.35
CA LYS A 195 -7.63 -5.33 10.66
C LYS A 195 -6.11 -5.28 10.95
N LEU A 196 -5.38 -6.36 10.65
CA LEU A 196 -3.92 -6.43 10.85
C LEU A 196 -3.12 -5.64 9.81
N SER A 197 -3.74 -5.25 8.70
CA SER A 197 -3.12 -4.49 7.60
C SER A 197 -3.19 -2.97 7.79
N GLN A 198 -3.87 -2.50 8.84
CA GLN A 198 -4.07 -1.08 9.10
C GLN A 198 -2.75 -0.37 9.35
N GLU A 199 -2.59 0.79 8.71
CA GLU A 199 -1.37 1.59 8.77
C GLU A 199 -1.54 2.82 9.67
N GLU A 200 -2.75 3.27 9.94
CA GLU A 200 -3.03 4.49 10.70
C GLU A 200 -3.29 4.23 12.19
N ARG A 201 -3.47 2.95 12.55
CA ARG A 201 -3.73 2.51 13.93
C ARG A 201 -2.70 1.46 14.36
N PRO A 202 -2.43 1.30 15.68
CA PRO A 202 -1.61 0.19 16.15
C PRO A 202 -2.32 -1.14 15.89
N THR A 203 -1.58 -2.16 15.46
CA THR A 203 -2.15 -3.47 15.10
C THR A 203 -1.57 -4.63 15.91
N ILE A 204 -0.38 -4.47 16.51
CA ILE A 204 0.31 -5.56 17.22
C ILE A 204 -0.49 -6.14 18.39
N TYR A 205 -1.25 -5.31 19.12
CA TYR A 205 -2.06 -5.77 20.26
C TYR A 205 -3.23 -6.68 19.84
N MET A 206 -3.65 -6.60 18.57
CA MET A 206 -4.77 -7.36 18.01
C MET A 206 -4.40 -8.81 17.69
N VAL A 207 -3.10 -9.13 17.60
CA VAL A 207 -2.64 -10.46 17.15
C VAL A 207 -3.15 -11.58 18.06
N ILE A 208 -3.05 -11.43 19.38
CA ILE A 208 -3.51 -12.46 20.33
C ILE A 208 -5.02 -12.70 20.24
N PRO A 209 -5.90 -11.68 20.38
CA PRO A 209 -7.35 -11.91 20.31
C PRO A 209 -7.80 -12.37 18.92
N LEU A 210 -7.29 -11.82 17.83
CA LEU A 210 -7.70 -12.24 16.48
C LEU A 210 -7.21 -13.65 16.14
N ARG A 211 -6.04 -14.06 16.64
CA ARG A 211 -5.59 -15.46 16.54
C ARG A 211 -6.55 -16.39 17.27
N GLN A 212 -6.97 -16.05 18.48
CA GLN A 212 -7.93 -16.86 19.23
C GLN A 212 -9.30 -16.91 18.54
N LEU A 213 -9.75 -15.79 17.98
CA LEU A 213 -10.97 -15.69 17.19
C LEU A 213 -10.95 -16.66 16.00
N LEU A 214 -9.87 -16.67 15.22
CA LEU A 214 -9.73 -17.59 14.09
C LEU A 214 -9.61 -19.06 14.52
N ILE A 215 -8.97 -19.34 15.66
CA ILE A 215 -8.94 -20.69 16.22
C ILE A 215 -10.36 -21.19 16.51
N ASN A 216 -11.18 -20.37 17.16
CA ASN A 216 -12.56 -20.71 17.50
C ASN A 216 -13.41 -20.86 16.21
N HIS A 217 -13.20 -19.98 15.22
CA HIS A 217 -13.89 -20.04 13.93
C HIS A 217 -13.57 -21.32 13.13
N CYS A 218 -12.37 -21.89 13.33
CA CYS A 218 -11.96 -23.15 12.73
C CYS A 218 -12.47 -24.38 13.49
N GLU A 219 -13.26 -24.24 14.54
CA GLU A 219 -13.85 -25.40 15.22
C GLU A 219 -14.99 -25.99 14.37
N PRO A 220 -14.94 -27.28 14.01
CA PRO A 220 -15.99 -27.93 13.23
C PRO A 220 -17.35 -27.86 13.92
N GLN A 221 -18.36 -27.46 13.17
CA GLN A 221 -19.76 -27.42 13.61
C GLN A 221 -20.53 -28.63 13.06
N PHE A 222 -21.68 -28.95 13.64
CA PHE A 222 -22.48 -30.10 13.21
C PHE A 222 -22.96 -29.93 11.77
N GLU A 223 -23.39 -28.72 11.43
CA GLU A 223 -23.97 -28.32 10.14
C GLU A 223 -22.95 -28.21 9.00
N ASP A 224 -21.65 -28.22 9.30
CA ASP A 224 -20.62 -28.11 8.27
C ASP A 224 -20.60 -29.36 7.35
N THR A 225 -20.40 -29.15 6.05
CA THR A 225 -20.09 -30.23 5.10
C THR A 225 -18.77 -30.93 5.45
N ALA A 226 -18.58 -32.16 4.95
CA ALA A 226 -17.36 -32.92 5.23
C ALA A 226 -16.10 -32.17 4.76
N GLU A 227 -16.21 -31.55 3.59
CA GLU A 227 -15.19 -30.74 2.92
C GLU A 227 -14.83 -29.49 3.73
N LEU A 228 -15.84 -28.79 4.27
CA LEU A 228 -15.61 -27.62 5.11
C LEU A 228 -14.99 -28.02 6.46
N LYS A 229 -15.43 -29.14 7.06
CA LYS A 229 -14.84 -29.68 8.29
C LYS A 229 -13.34 -29.98 8.10
N GLU A 230 -12.97 -30.59 6.99
CA GLU A 230 -11.58 -30.85 6.63
C GLU A 230 -10.74 -29.57 6.55
N LEU A 231 -11.24 -28.55 5.84
CA LEU A 231 -10.60 -27.24 5.72
C LEU A 231 -10.43 -26.55 7.09
N LYS A 232 -11.50 -26.55 7.90
CA LYS A 232 -11.52 -25.98 9.26
C LYS A 232 -10.50 -26.65 10.17
N VAL A 233 -10.48 -27.99 10.21
CA VAL A 233 -9.52 -28.76 11.02
C VAL A 233 -8.08 -28.45 10.57
N PHE A 234 -7.82 -28.43 9.27
CA PHE A 234 -6.49 -28.12 8.74
C PHE A 234 -6.03 -26.72 9.17
N LEU A 235 -6.82 -25.68 8.88
CA LEU A 235 -6.46 -24.30 9.19
C LEU A 235 -6.36 -24.06 10.69
N GLY A 236 -7.29 -24.59 11.49
CA GLY A 236 -7.26 -24.48 12.95
C GLY A 236 -5.99 -25.07 13.57
N ASN A 237 -5.57 -26.26 13.10
CA ASN A 237 -4.33 -26.89 13.54
C ASN A 237 -3.09 -26.12 13.10
N ARG A 238 -3.07 -25.61 11.86
CA ARG A 238 -1.96 -24.78 11.38
C ARG A 238 -1.84 -23.49 12.18
N ILE A 239 -2.93 -22.73 12.38
CA ILE A 239 -2.93 -21.51 13.19
C ILE A 239 -2.38 -21.77 14.60
N LYS A 240 -2.79 -22.88 15.24
CA LYS A 240 -2.29 -23.27 16.57
C LYS A 240 -0.79 -23.54 16.56
N SER A 241 -0.31 -24.34 15.61
CA SER A 241 1.07 -24.86 15.58
C SER A 241 2.09 -23.90 14.98
N ALA A 242 1.73 -23.15 13.94
CA ALA A 242 2.68 -22.37 13.15
C ALA A 242 2.53 -20.84 13.32
N TRP A 243 1.38 -20.31 13.76
CA TRP A 243 1.24 -18.88 14.11
C TRP A 243 1.70 -18.69 15.55
N ILE A 244 3.00 -18.54 15.76
CA ILE A 244 3.60 -18.46 17.10
C ILE A 244 3.73 -16.98 17.50
N PRO A 245 2.92 -16.46 18.44
CA PRO A 245 3.08 -15.10 18.90
C PRO A 245 4.33 -14.95 19.79
N GLN A 246 5.04 -13.86 19.59
CA GLN A 246 6.18 -13.45 20.42
C GLN A 246 5.74 -12.60 21.61
N GLU A 247 6.67 -12.38 22.55
CA GLU A 247 6.46 -11.64 23.80
C GLU A 247 5.80 -10.27 23.59
N GLN A 248 6.20 -9.55 22.53
CA GLN A 248 5.69 -8.22 22.21
C GLN A 248 4.18 -8.23 21.93
N HIS A 249 3.64 -9.29 21.33
CA HIS A 249 2.21 -9.42 21.10
C HIS A 249 1.44 -9.48 22.42
N TYR A 250 1.89 -10.32 23.35
CA TYR A 250 1.28 -10.45 24.68
C TYR A 250 1.42 -9.18 25.51
N ILE A 251 2.60 -8.54 25.48
CA ILE A 251 2.83 -7.25 26.14
C ILE A 251 1.85 -6.21 25.61
N CYS A 252 1.72 -6.09 24.28
CA CYS A 252 0.83 -5.09 23.70
C CYS A 252 -0.64 -5.36 23.99
N THR A 253 -1.07 -6.63 24.02
CA THR A 253 -2.42 -7.00 24.45
C THR A 253 -2.67 -6.65 25.93
N LEU A 254 -1.67 -6.80 26.82
CA LEU A 254 -1.76 -6.35 28.21
C LEU A 254 -1.91 -4.83 28.32
N LEU A 255 -1.22 -4.08 27.45
CA LEU A 255 -1.28 -2.62 27.40
C LEU A 255 -2.56 -2.09 26.70
N HIS A 256 -3.47 -2.97 26.29
CA HIS A 256 -4.78 -2.55 25.84
C HIS A 256 -5.78 -2.58 27.01
N PRO A 257 -6.43 -1.46 27.35
CA PRO A 257 -7.22 -1.35 28.58
C PRO A 257 -8.41 -2.33 28.63
N SER A 258 -9.07 -2.59 27.49
CA SER A 258 -10.17 -3.56 27.38
C SER A 258 -9.72 -5.03 27.30
N LEU A 259 -8.44 -5.31 27.03
CA LEU A 259 -7.93 -6.68 26.80
C LEU A 259 -7.01 -7.17 27.90
N LYS A 260 -6.52 -6.29 28.79
CA LYS A 260 -5.50 -6.60 29.81
C LYS A 260 -5.82 -7.76 30.76
N HIS A 261 -7.08 -8.17 30.86
CA HIS A 261 -7.53 -9.30 31.68
C HIS A 261 -7.72 -10.62 30.92
N PHE A 262 -7.21 -10.76 29.68
CA PHE A 262 -7.35 -12.01 28.91
C PHE A 262 -6.85 -13.26 29.68
N HIS A 263 -7.57 -14.37 29.50
CA HIS A 263 -7.28 -15.66 30.16
C HIS A 263 -6.44 -16.63 29.32
N ALA A 264 -6.39 -16.42 28.00
CA ALA A 264 -5.57 -17.24 27.11
C ALA A 264 -4.08 -17.16 27.49
N ALA A 265 -3.33 -18.27 27.34
CA ALA A 265 -1.87 -18.30 27.49
C ALA A 265 -1.34 -17.68 28.81
N PRO A 266 -1.71 -18.24 29.99
CA PRO A 266 -1.40 -17.64 31.29
C PRO A 266 0.10 -17.56 31.58
N ASN A 267 0.90 -18.51 31.08
CA ASN A 267 2.34 -18.52 31.26
C ASN A 267 3.01 -17.37 30.50
N GLU A 268 2.59 -17.16 29.25
CA GLU A 268 3.03 -16.09 28.36
C GLU A 268 2.60 -14.72 28.89
N LYS A 269 1.37 -14.61 29.41
CA LYS A 269 0.88 -13.42 30.11
C LYS A 269 1.77 -13.06 31.31
N ASN A 270 2.08 -14.03 32.17
CA ASN A 270 2.96 -13.83 33.32
C ASN A 270 4.39 -13.44 32.91
N LYS A 271 4.89 -14.02 31.81
CA LYS A 271 6.19 -13.67 31.24
C LYS A 271 6.19 -12.23 30.71
N ALA A 272 5.15 -11.82 29.99
CA ALA A 272 4.97 -10.46 29.49
C ALA A 272 4.96 -9.42 30.63
N LEU A 273 4.23 -9.68 31.72
CA LEU A 273 4.24 -8.82 32.90
C LEU A 273 5.65 -8.67 33.51
N LYS A 274 6.42 -9.76 33.59
CA LYS A 274 7.81 -9.72 34.08
C LYS A 274 8.71 -8.86 33.18
N ILE A 275 8.53 -8.94 31.87
CA ILE A 275 9.31 -8.14 30.89
C ILE A 275 8.99 -6.65 31.04
N ILE A 276 7.71 -6.28 31.11
CA ILE A 276 7.30 -4.87 31.30
C ILE A 276 7.87 -4.33 32.63
N ARG A 277 7.79 -5.10 33.72
CA ARG A 277 8.37 -4.70 35.02
C ARG A 277 9.88 -4.48 34.93
N LYS A 278 10.61 -5.36 34.24
CA LYS A 278 12.06 -5.21 34.02
C LYS A 278 12.38 -3.93 33.22
N GLU A 279 11.57 -3.62 32.21
CA GLU A 279 11.73 -2.43 31.38
C GLU A 279 11.40 -1.14 32.14
N LEU A 280 10.37 -1.14 33.00
CA LEU A 280 10.08 -0.01 33.88
C LEU A 280 11.23 0.26 34.86
N LEU A 281 11.84 -0.80 35.41
CA LEU A 281 13.01 -0.69 36.29
C LEU A 281 14.25 -0.13 35.59
N SER A 282 14.54 -0.59 34.37
CA SER A 282 15.70 -0.10 33.61
C SER A 282 15.59 1.41 33.31
N ARG A 283 14.38 1.88 32.97
CA ARG A 283 14.12 3.31 32.72
C ARG A 283 14.20 4.16 33.97
N THR A 284 13.77 3.64 35.12
CA THR A 284 13.89 4.33 36.42
C THR A 284 15.35 4.56 36.81
N SER A 285 16.21 3.56 36.58
CA SER A 285 17.64 3.59 36.94
C SER A 285 18.42 4.64 36.15
N ASN A 286 18.06 4.85 34.88
CA ASN A 286 18.67 5.84 33.99
C ASN A 286 18.28 7.28 34.33
N VAL A 287 17.09 7.50 34.92
CA VAL A 287 16.66 8.84 35.38
C VAL A 287 17.41 9.26 36.63
N ILE A 288 17.63 8.35 37.59
CA ILE A 288 18.34 8.63 38.85
C ILE A 288 19.83 8.93 38.60
N SER A 289 20.44 8.33 37.58
CA SER A 289 21.83 8.61 37.18
C SER A 289 21.98 9.89 36.34
N ALA A 290 20.90 10.39 35.73
CA ALA A 290 20.86 11.68 35.02
C ALA A 290 20.52 12.87 35.94
N THR A 291 19.80 12.65 37.05
CA THR A 291 19.46 13.70 38.03
C THR A 291 20.16 13.45 39.37
N GLY A 292 21.44 13.79 39.47
CA GLY A 292 22.17 13.81 40.73
C GLY A 292 21.71 14.93 41.67
N LYS A 293 20.56 14.76 42.33
CA LYS A 293 20.19 15.52 43.55
C LYS A 293 19.50 14.60 44.55
N SER A 294 20.16 14.39 45.69
CA SER A 294 19.65 13.68 46.87
C SER A 294 18.39 14.38 47.41
N PRO A 295 17.34 13.65 47.83
CA PRO A 295 16.20 14.27 48.52
C PRO A 295 16.53 14.44 50.01
N THR A 296 16.62 15.69 50.45
CA THR A 296 16.60 16.05 51.87
C THR A 296 15.16 15.95 52.37
N ALA A 297 14.93 15.11 53.39
CA ALA A 297 13.63 14.97 54.03
C ALA A 297 13.23 16.26 54.76
N VAL A 298 12.01 16.76 54.51
CA VAL A 298 11.35 17.73 55.38
C VAL A 298 9.94 17.21 55.67
N SER A 299 9.78 16.73 56.90
CA SER A 299 8.52 16.46 57.57
C SER A 299 7.78 17.76 57.86
N ARG A 300 6.45 17.79 57.73
CA ARG A 300 5.61 18.77 58.44
C ARG A 300 4.22 18.22 58.74
N ASP A 301 3.89 18.36 60.02
CA ASP A 301 2.72 17.86 60.74
C ASP A 301 1.42 18.60 60.44
N VAL A 302 0.34 17.90 60.78
CA VAL A 302 -1.08 18.27 60.75
C VAL A 302 -1.43 19.20 61.90
N THR A 303 -2.27 20.22 61.66
CA THR A 303 -3.23 20.72 62.68
C THR A 303 -4.54 21.21 62.05
N ASN A 304 -5.66 20.72 62.60
CA ASN A 304 -7.04 21.13 62.33
C ASN A 304 -7.41 22.35 63.20
N THR A 305 -8.26 23.25 62.67
CA THR A 305 -9.21 24.04 63.48
C THR A 305 -10.47 24.34 62.67
N VAL A 306 -11.62 24.08 63.30
CA VAL A 306 -13.00 24.27 62.84
C VAL A 306 -13.55 25.54 63.49
N ASP A 307 -14.35 26.36 62.78
CA ASP A 307 -15.68 26.82 63.25
C ASP A 307 -16.36 27.84 62.28
N ASN A 308 -17.55 27.39 61.82
CA ASN A 308 -18.84 28.02 61.47
C ASN A 308 -19.03 29.56 61.66
N VAL A 309 -19.90 30.28 60.90
CA VAL A 309 -21.37 30.14 60.82
C VAL A 309 -21.98 30.70 59.50
N GLU A 310 -23.12 30.11 59.16
CA GLU A 310 -24.04 30.15 58.01
C GLU A 310 -24.85 31.45 57.72
N ASN A 311 -25.26 31.61 56.45
CA ASN A 311 -26.66 31.58 55.93
C ASN A 311 -26.66 32.16 54.48
N SER A 312 -27.44 31.73 53.47
CA SER A 312 -28.69 30.98 53.39
C SER A 312 -28.94 30.47 51.94
N VAL A 313 -29.45 29.24 51.83
CA VAL A 313 -30.22 28.56 50.75
C VAL A 313 -29.92 28.75 49.25
N ASN A 314 -29.40 27.68 48.62
CA ASN A 314 -30.06 26.98 47.49
C ASN A 314 -29.40 25.61 47.17
N ASN A 315 -30.21 24.54 47.33
CA ASN A 315 -30.11 23.13 46.91
C ASN A 315 -29.03 22.18 47.50
N LEU A 316 -29.52 21.22 48.31
CA LEU A 316 -28.85 20.43 49.35
C LEU A 316 -28.43 18.99 48.94
N LEU A 317 -28.41 18.65 47.65
CA LEU A 317 -27.92 17.33 47.19
C LEU A 317 -26.72 17.42 46.23
N THR A 318 -26.51 18.58 45.61
CA THR A 318 -25.39 18.83 44.68
C THR A 318 -24.06 19.09 45.39
N ARG A 319 -24.08 19.24 46.73
CA ARG A 319 -22.90 19.39 47.61
C ARG A 319 -22.53 18.12 48.38
N CYS A 320 -23.30 17.04 48.27
CA CYS A 320 -23.03 15.78 48.99
C CYS A 320 -21.99 14.87 48.32
N PHE A 321 -21.45 15.29 47.18
CA PHE A 321 -20.14 14.83 46.74
C PHE A 321 -19.34 16.08 46.42
N ASP A 322 -18.31 16.34 47.23
CA ASP A 322 -17.15 17.01 46.69
C ASP A 322 -16.83 16.29 45.38
N LYS A 323 -16.92 16.99 44.25
CA LYS A 323 -16.09 16.60 43.12
C LYS A 323 -14.67 16.83 43.62
N VAL A 324 -14.14 15.84 44.32
CA VAL A 324 -12.77 15.41 44.10
C VAL A 324 -12.74 15.12 42.61
N THR A 325 -12.47 16.15 41.79
CA THR A 325 -11.66 15.91 40.62
C THR A 325 -10.46 15.17 41.18
N PRO A 326 -10.28 13.87 40.89
CA PRO A 326 -9.10 13.19 41.35
C PRO A 326 -7.95 14.05 40.85
N GLU A 327 -7.21 14.69 41.76
CA GLU A 327 -5.93 15.25 41.39
C GLU A 327 -5.20 14.07 40.76
N ILE A 328 -5.00 14.11 39.43
CA ILE A 328 -4.26 13.08 38.72
C ILE A 328 -2.81 13.31 39.15
N ARG A 329 -2.47 12.77 40.32
CA ARG A 329 -1.12 12.82 40.83
C ARG A 329 -0.35 11.75 40.06
N PRO A 330 0.78 12.09 39.43
CA PRO A 330 1.62 11.11 38.78
C PRO A 330 1.95 9.99 39.76
N VAL A 331 1.86 8.74 39.31
CA VAL A 331 2.24 7.62 40.15
C VAL A 331 3.72 7.73 40.46
N GLN A 332 4.06 7.92 41.74
CA GLN A 332 5.40 8.31 42.19
C GLN A 332 6.50 7.25 41.95
N SER A 333 6.14 6.06 41.45
CA SER A 333 7.08 4.98 41.14
C SER A 333 6.69 4.27 39.83
N PRO A 334 7.61 4.10 38.87
CA PRO A 334 7.32 3.41 37.61
C PRO A 334 6.83 1.97 37.77
N LEU A 335 7.21 1.27 38.86
CA LEU A 335 6.66 -0.06 39.15
C LEU A 335 5.19 -0.01 39.57
N LYS A 336 4.78 1.02 40.31
CA LYS A 336 3.39 1.21 40.72
C LYS A 336 2.51 1.57 39.53
N GLU A 337 3.05 2.22 38.48
CA GLU A 337 2.27 2.54 37.26
C GLU A 337 1.62 1.29 36.66
N LEU A 338 2.38 0.20 36.53
CA LEU A 338 1.84 -1.05 35.98
C LEU A 338 0.80 -1.68 36.90
N ASP A 339 1.09 -1.77 38.20
CA ASP A 339 0.16 -2.41 39.15
C ASP A 339 -1.16 -1.63 39.24
N GLU A 340 -1.10 -0.29 39.27
CA GLU A 340 -2.29 0.57 39.24
C GLU A 340 -3.05 0.48 37.92
N TYR A 341 -2.35 0.45 36.77
CA TYR A 341 -2.98 0.24 35.47
C TYR A 341 -3.70 -1.12 35.40
N MET A 342 -3.10 -2.17 35.95
CA MET A 342 -3.69 -3.52 35.95
C MET A 342 -4.93 -3.61 36.85
N ILE A 343 -5.06 -2.78 37.88
CA ILE A 343 -6.24 -2.74 38.78
C ILE A 343 -7.32 -1.77 38.27
N SER A 344 -6.93 -0.77 37.47
CA SER A 344 -7.83 0.24 36.92
C SER A 344 -9.01 -0.36 36.14
N THR A 345 -10.22 0.16 36.36
CA THR A 345 -11.44 -0.24 35.64
C THR A 345 -11.65 0.55 34.34
N LYS A 346 -10.78 1.51 34.03
CA LYS A 346 -10.84 2.29 32.78
C LYS A 346 -10.71 1.36 31.57
N THR A 347 -11.61 1.52 30.61
CA THR A 347 -11.72 0.73 29.38
C THR A 347 -12.00 1.65 28.18
N ILE A 348 -11.89 1.12 26.97
CA ILE A 348 -12.24 1.81 25.72
C ILE A 348 -13.18 0.96 24.86
N SER A 349 -13.98 1.62 24.01
CA SER A 349 -14.78 0.99 22.96
C SER A 349 -13.90 0.47 21.82
N GLU A 350 -14.43 -0.41 20.97
CA GLU A 350 -13.73 -0.91 19.77
C GLU A 350 -13.43 0.21 18.75
N THR A 351 -14.26 1.25 18.71
CA THR A 351 -14.10 2.38 17.78
C THR A 351 -13.12 3.44 18.26
N ASP A 352 -12.81 3.45 19.56
CA ASP A 352 -11.98 4.47 20.19
C ASP A 352 -10.51 4.37 19.76
N ASP A 353 -9.83 5.51 19.75
CA ASP A 353 -8.39 5.54 19.48
C ASP A 353 -7.60 5.22 20.75
N ILE A 354 -6.95 4.06 20.73
CA ILE A 354 -6.10 3.60 21.83
C ILE A 354 -4.89 4.52 22.09
N LEU A 355 -4.36 5.19 21.06
CA LEU A 355 -3.26 6.13 21.24
C LEU A 355 -3.76 7.39 21.94
N LEU A 356 -4.96 7.85 21.62
CA LEU A 356 -5.61 8.96 22.33
C LEU A 356 -5.90 8.60 23.79
N PHE A 357 -6.31 7.36 24.08
CA PHE A 357 -6.44 6.89 25.46
C PHE A 357 -5.12 7.04 26.22
N TRP A 358 -4.03 6.53 25.67
CA TRP A 358 -2.72 6.59 26.32
C TRP A 358 -2.16 8.01 26.43
N LYS A 359 -2.48 8.90 25.49
CA LYS A 359 -2.20 10.34 25.60
C LYS A 359 -2.89 10.94 26.82
N ASN A 360 -4.18 10.62 27.02
CA ASN A 360 -4.95 11.12 28.15
C ASN A 360 -4.53 10.51 29.49
N GLN A 361 -3.80 9.38 29.48
CA GLN A 361 -3.25 8.74 30.68
C GLN A 361 -1.77 9.07 30.92
N GLU A 362 -1.15 9.91 30.09
CA GLU A 362 0.29 10.18 30.17
C GLU A 362 0.70 10.85 31.49
N GLU A 363 -0.12 11.74 32.03
CA GLU A 363 0.11 12.36 33.35
C GLU A 363 0.05 11.32 34.48
N GLN A 364 -0.83 10.32 34.35
CA GLN A 364 -1.00 9.28 35.36
C GLN A 364 0.10 8.21 35.25
N TYR A 365 0.45 7.79 34.03
CA TYR A 365 1.38 6.70 33.73
C TYR A 365 2.48 7.15 32.76
N PRO A 366 3.39 8.06 33.14
CA PRO A 366 4.34 8.67 32.22
C PRO A 366 5.37 7.69 31.64
N THR A 367 5.88 6.77 32.47
CA THR A 367 6.90 5.80 32.02
C THR A 367 6.26 4.73 31.16
N LEU A 368 5.10 4.21 31.58
CA LEU A 368 4.34 3.20 30.87
C LEU A 368 3.86 3.72 29.51
N SER A 369 3.38 4.97 29.46
CA SER A 369 2.96 5.63 28.22
C SER A 369 4.09 5.74 27.20
N THR A 370 5.33 5.97 27.65
CA THR A 370 6.50 5.96 26.78
C THR A 370 6.77 4.57 26.20
N ILE A 371 6.69 3.51 27.03
CA ILE A 371 6.83 2.12 26.57
C ILE A 371 5.72 1.76 25.57
N VAL A 372 4.49 2.21 25.83
CA VAL A 372 3.36 2.00 24.92
C VAL A 372 3.62 2.61 23.56
N ARG A 373 4.06 3.88 23.48
CA ARG A 373 4.35 4.52 22.18
C ARG A 373 5.39 3.75 21.37
N GLU A 374 6.43 3.24 22.02
CA GLU A 374 7.45 2.43 21.35
C GLU A 374 6.88 1.10 20.85
N LEU A 375 6.17 0.36 21.70
CA LEU A 375 5.67 -0.96 21.36
C LEU A 375 4.50 -0.93 20.37
N PHE A 376 3.60 0.04 20.48
CA PHE A 376 2.44 0.18 19.58
C PHE A 376 2.84 0.73 18.21
N SER A 377 4.05 1.26 18.08
CA SER A 377 4.61 1.58 16.76
C SER A 377 4.89 0.33 15.92
N ILE A 378 5.07 -0.84 16.55
CA ILE A 378 5.35 -2.10 15.86
C ILE A 378 4.09 -2.53 15.08
N PRO A 379 4.16 -2.70 13.76
CA PRO A 379 3.04 -3.21 12.99
C PRO A 379 2.94 -4.74 13.12
N ALA A 380 1.72 -5.28 13.11
CA ALA A 380 1.51 -6.73 13.07
C ALA A 380 1.90 -7.37 11.72
N SER A 381 2.08 -6.55 10.67
CA SER A 381 2.36 -6.98 9.31
C SER A 381 3.38 -6.09 8.60
N ASN A 382 3.99 -6.62 7.54
CA ASN A 382 4.91 -5.89 6.66
C ASN A 382 4.19 -5.26 5.44
N THR A 383 2.86 -5.05 5.52
CA THR A 383 2.03 -4.54 4.42
C THR A 383 2.49 -3.21 3.85
N ILE A 384 3.11 -2.35 4.68
CA ILE A 384 3.70 -1.06 4.25
C ILE A 384 4.67 -1.28 3.08
N VAL A 385 5.53 -2.30 3.19
CA VAL A 385 6.53 -2.63 2.17
C VAL A 385 5.88 -3.29 0.94
N GLU A 386 4.82 -4.08 1.12
CA GLU A 386 4.10 -4.65 -0.01
C GLU A 386 3.30 -3.62 -0.82
N ARG A 387 2.69 -2.65 -0.14
CA ARG A 387 2.04 -1.51 -0.78
C ARG A 387 3.07 -0.61 -1.47
N LEU A 388 4.29 -0.52 -0.94
CA LEU A 388 5.41 0.14 -1.61
C LEU A 388 5.76 -0.58 -2.92
N PHE A 389 5.88 -1.91 -2.92
CA PHE A 389 6.12 -2.69 -4.14
C PHE A 389 4.96 -2.57 -5.14
N SER A 390 3.72 -2.58 -4.67
CA SER A 390 2.55 -2.36 -5.52
C SER A 390 2.57 -0.97 -6.16
N ALA A 391 2.92 0.07 -5.40
CA ALA A 391 3.08 1.42 -5.93
C ALA A 391 4.26 1.51 -6.93
N SER A 392 5.32 0.73 -6.73
CA SER A 392 6.45 0.69 -7.66
C SER A 392 6.04 0.17 -9.04
N LYS A 393 5.13 -0.82 -9.11
CA LYS A 393 4.56 -1.35 -10.36
C LYS A 393 3.71 -0.34 -11.13
N ILE A 394 3.20 0.70 -10.46
CA ILE A 394 2.46 1.79 -11.12
C ILE A 394 3.45 2.79 -11.76
N ILE A 395 4.61 3.00 -11.12
CA ILE A 395 5.62 3.94 -11.58
C ILE A 395 6.47 3.32 -12.71
N VAL A 396 6.92 2.08 -12.51
CA VAL A 396 7.53 1.24 -13.54
C VAL A 396 6.49 0.24 -14.01
N ASN A 397 5.92 0.53 -15.16
CA ASN A 397 5.06 -0.40 -15.89
C ASN A 397 5.69 -0.69 -17.25
N ASP A 398 5.15 -1.67 -17.98
CA ASP A 398 5.69 -2.10 -19.28
C ASP A 398 5.61 -1.00 -20.36
N LYS A 399 4.90 0.10 -20.07
CA LYS A 399 4.82 1.31 -20.91
C LYS A 399 5.86 2.39 -20.53
N ARG A 400 6.53 2.27 -19.37
CA ARG A 400 7.51 3.22 -18.81
C ARG A 400 8.80 2.48 -18.40
N THR A 401 9.51 1.97 -19.39
CA THR A 401 10.68 1.08 -19.19
C THR A 401 12.02 1.80 -19.01
N ASN A 402 12.12 3.09 -19.33
CA ASN A 402 13.40 3.83 -19.31
C ASN A 402 13.66 4.63 -18.01
N LEU A 403 13.15 4.15 -16.87
CA LEU A 403 13.40 4.76 -15.56
C LEU A 403 14.51 4.00 -14.83
N SER A 404 15.60 4.68 -14.44
CA SER A 404 16.64 4.04 -13.64
C SER A 404 16.11 3.67 -12.26
N HIS A 405 16.71 2.66 -11.63
CA HIS A 405 16.34 2.22 -10.27
C HIS A 405 16.49 3.34 -9.23
N GLU A 406 17.48 4.21 -9.39
CA GLU A 406 17.69 5.38 -8.52
C GLU A 406 16.53 6.37 -8.67
N LYS A 407 16.13 6.69 -9.91
CA LYS A 407 15.00 7.60 -10.17
C LYS A 407 13.69 7.01 -9.66
N LEU A 408 13.47 5.71 -9.84
CA LEU A 408 12.32 5.01 -9.26
C LEU A 408 12.29 5.18 -7.74
N ASN A 409 13.42 4.91 -7.08
CA ASN A 409 13.52 5.04 -5.63
C ASN A 409 13.26 6.47 -5.16
N GLN A 410 13.84 7.48 -5.82
CA GLN A 410 13.59 8.90 -5.51
C GLN A 410 12.12 9.28 -5.66
N LEU A 411 11.46 8.86 -6.75
CA LEU A 411 10.04 9.13 -6.97
C LEU A 411 9.16 8.45 -5.92
N LEU A 412 9.45 7.19 -5.56
CA LEU A 412 8.74 6.49 -4.50
C LEU A 412 8.93 7.16 -3.15
N PHE A 413 10.15 7.55 -2.81
CA PHE A 413 10.47 8.26 -1.58
C PHE A 413 9.69 9.57 -1.48
N LEU A 414 9.75 10.42 -2.51
CA LEU A 414 9.05 11.70 -2.52
C LEU A 414 7.53 11.51 -2.47
N LYS A 415 6.98 10.59 -3.27
CA LYS A 415 5.53 10.35 -3.33
C LYS A 415 4.99 9.81 -2.02
N LYS A 416 5.68 8.83 -1.40
CA LYS A 416 5.19 8.19 -0.18
C LYS A 416 5.41 9.03 1.07
N ASN A 417 6.43 9.89 1.09
CA ASN A 417 6.71 10.75 2.22
C ASN A 417 6.23 12.19 2.04
N SER A 418 5.45 12.50 0.98
CA SER A 418 5.14 13.89 0.60
C SER A 418 4.53 14.70 1.73
N THR A 419 3.60 14.12 2.48
CA THR A 419 2.93 14.77 3.61
C THR A 419 3.93 15.08 4.72
N ARG A 420 4.70 14.08 5.16
CA ARG A 420 5.67 14.27 6.24
C ARG A 420 6.82 15.20 5.84
N LEU A 421 7.27 15.17 4.58
CA LEU A 421 8.29 16.10 4.09
C LEU A 421 7.79 17.56 4.10
N LYS A 422 6.52 17.80 3.78
CA LYS A 422 5.90 19.13 3.90
C LYS A 422 5.82 19.58 5.36
N GLU A 423 5.42 18.69 6.27
CA GLU A 423 5.40 18.98 7.71
C GLU A 423 6.78 19.34 8.23
N ILE A 424 7.81 18.53 7.93
CA ILE A 424 9.20 18.80 8.33
C ILE A 424 9.68 20.14 7.75
N HIS A 425 9.35 20.44 6.50
CA HIS A 425 9.69 21.73 5.89
C HIS A 425 9.03 22.91 6.62
N ASN A 426 7.76 22.79 6.97
CA ASN A 426 7.00 23.82 7.71
C ASN A 426 7.51 23.97 9.15
N GLU A 427 7.83 22.88 9.84
CA GLU A 427 8.46 22.86 11.17
C GLU A 427 9.80 23.62 11.13
N ASN A 428 10.63 23.35 10.11
CA ASN A 428 11.92 24.03 9.91
C ASN A 428 11.76 25.53 9.60
N LEU A 429 10.78 25.91 8.77
CA LEU A 429 10.48 27.32 8.49
C LEU A 429 10.03 28.07 9.75
N SER A 430 9.15 27.46 10.55
CA SER A 430 8.65 28.02 11.81
C SER A 430 9.78 28.20 12.84
N ASN A 431 10.67 27.21 12.94
CA ASN A 431 11.85 27.29 13.81
C ASN A 431 12.85 28.36 13.35
N SER A 432 13.02 28.52 12.03
CA SER A 432 13.90 29.54 11.44
C SER A 432 13.36 30.96 11.68
N GLN A 433 12.03 31.17 11.57
CA GLN A 433 11.39 32.44 11.90
C GLN A 433 11.45 32.76 13.40
N THR A 434 11.36 31.74 14.27
CA THR A 434 11.46 31.90 15.72
C THR A 434 12.88 32.25 16.18
N GLN A 435 13.91 31.70 15.52
CA GLN A 435 15.31 32.11 15.74
C GLN A 435 15.59 33.52 15.22
N SER A 436 14.98 33.93 14.11
CA SER A 436 15.09 35.31 13.62
C SER A 436 14.42 36.30 14.57
N ARG A 437 13.23 36.00 15.10
CA ARG A 437 12.55 36.84 16.12
C ARG A 437 13.33 36.94 17.43
N LYS A 438 13.99 35.87 17.89
CA LYS A 438 14.89 35.93 19.06
C LYS A 438 16.14 36.78 18.79
N LYS A 439 16.62 36.84 17.54
CA LYS A 439 17.71 37.73 17.15
C LYS A 439 17.27 39.20 17.11
N THR A 440 16.04 39.47 16.66
CA THR A 440 15.47 40.83 16.62
C THR A 440 15.11 41.38 18.02
N LEU A 441 14.80 40.52 18.99
CA LEU A 441 14.52 40.93 20.38
C LEU A 441 15.78 41.25 21.22
N ILE A 442 16.98 40.92 20.74
CA ILE A 442 18.26 41.20 21.44
C ILE A 442 18.95 42.48 20.91
N SER A 443 18.49 43.02 19.79
CA SER A 443 18.94 44.31 19.26
C SER A 443 17.78 45.31 19.30
N GLY A 444 17.57 45.93 20.45
CA GLY A 444 16.73 47.11 20.54
C GLY A 444 17.46 48.30 19.94
N GLU A 445 16.94 48.84 18.83
CA GLU A 445 16.80 50.27 18.56
C GLU A 445 15.90 50.47 17.34
N ASP A 446 15.09 51.53 17.41
CA ASP A 446 13.91 51.83 16.60
C ASP A 446 14.16 51.97 15.08
N VAL A 447 13.11 51.69 14.30
CA VAL A 447 12.44 52.68 13.41
C VAL A 447 11.31 51.98 12.63
N GLN A 448 10.12 52.59 12.73
CA GLN A 448 8.91 52.33 11.96
C GLN A 448 9.15 52.42 10.45
N THR A 449 8.42 51.64 9.62
CA THR A 449 7.60 52.13 8.48
C THR A 449 6.92 50.95 7.75
N VAL A 450 5.62 50.83 8.03
CA VAL A 450 4.48 50.62 7.10
C VAL A 450 4.35 49.30 6.32
N CYS A 451 3.32 48.56 6.73
CA CYS A 451 2.51 47.65 5.93
C CYS A 451 1.84 48.38 4.76
N ALA A 452 1.98 47.86 3.53
CA ALA A 452 0.93 47.94 2.50
C ALA A 452 1.35 47.10 1.28
N ASN A 453 0.65 45.99 1.04
CA ASN A 453 0.10 45.54 -0.25
C ASN A 453 0.02 44.01 -0.32
N ASP A 454 -0.89 43.45 0.47
CA ASP A 454 -1.74 42.36 0.00
C ASP A 454 -2.92 42.99 -0.75
N GLN A 455 -3.08 42.64 -2.03
CA GLN A 455 -4.35 42.43 -2.75
C GLN A 455 -4.12 42.57 -4.26
N MET A 456 -4.06 41.44 -4.98
CA MET A 456 -4.82 41.18 -6.22
C MET A 456 -4.25 39.94 -6.92
N ASN A 457 -4.92 38.80 -6.75
CA ASN A 457 -5.55 38.04 -7.84
C ASN A 457 -5.94 36.64 -7.37
N ASN A 458 -7.00 36.59 -6.57
CA ASN A 458 -7.92 35.47 -6.60
C ASN A 458 -9.00 35.80 -7.63
N SER A 459 -9.07 35.03 -8.71
CA SER A 459 -10.31 34.80 -9.46
C SER A 459 -10.16 33.62 -10.43
N ILE A 460 -10.93 32.58 -10.11
CA ILE A 460 -11.66 31.71 -11.05
C ILE A 460 -10.88 30.54 -11.68
N LEU A 461 -10.99 29.35 -11.07
CA LEU A 461 -11.86 28.27 -11.58
C LEU A 461 -11.97 27.15 -10.53
N SER A 462 -13.13 27.11 -9.89
CA SER A 462 -13.65 25.97 -9.13
C SER A 462 -14.00 24.82 -10.08
N LEU A 463 -13.42 23.65 -9.88
CA LEU A 463 -14.02 22.40 -10.32
C LEU A 463 -14.08 21.46 -9.13
N ASN A 464 -15.31 21.07 -8.80
CA ASN A 464 -15.67 20.13 -7.75
C ASN A 464 -15.02 18.77 -8.00
N GLU A 465 -14.18 18.32 -7.08
CA GLU A 465 -13.75 16.93 -6.98
C GLU A 465 -14.89 16.11 -6.37
N ASN A 466 -15.76 15.57 -7.23
CA ASN A 466 -16.54 14.39 -6.90
C ASN A 466 -15.74 13.16 -7.37
N ASP A 467 -14.88 12.64 -6.50
CA ASP A 467 -14.19 11.37 -6.69
C ASP A 467 -15.18 10.21 -6.56
N GLN A 468 -15.88 9.88 -7.65
CA GLN A 468 -16.35 8.52 -7.90
C GLN A 468 -15.28 7.83 -8.75
N SER A 469 -14.47 6.99 -8.12
CA SER A 469 -13.45 6.17 -8.75
C SER A 469 -14.08 5.02 -9.55
N ASN A 470 -14.51 5.30 -10.78
CA ASN A 470 -14.68 4.28 -11.80
C ASN A 470 -13.30 3.85 -12.28
N ASN A 471 -12.83 2.71 -11.76
CA ASN A 471 -11.64 2.02 -12.23
C ASN A 471 -11.96 1.28 -13.54
N ASP A 472 -11.93 2.00 -14.66
CA ASP A 472 -11.87 1.41 -15.98
C ASP A 472 -10.47 1.60 -16.58
N ASP A 473 -10.11 0.64 -17.43
CA ASP A 473 -8.90 0.54 -18.25
C ASP A 473 -7.62 -0.03 -17.61
N ASP A 474 -7.49 -1.36 -17.75
CA ASP A 474 -6.27 -1.94 -18.34
C ASP A 474 -6.66 -3.24 -19.05
N ASP A 475 -6.79 -3.13 -20.37
CA ASP A 475 -6.61 -4.24 -21.31
C ASP A 475 -5.13 -4.64 -21.30
N ASP A 476 -4.91 -5.93 -21.06
CA ASP A 476 -3.61 -6.59 -20.93
C ASP A 476 -3.30 -7.36 -22.22
N PRO A 477 -2.44 -6.87 -23.14
CA PRO A 477 -2.08 -7.56 -24.36
C PRO A 477 -0.67 -8.15 -24.19
N THR A 478 -0.51 -9.19 -23.37
CA THR A 478 0.81 -9.80 -23.06
C THR A 478 0.99 -11.22 -23.61
N GLN A 479 0.44 -11.54 -24.78
CA GLN A 479 0.63 -12.87 -25.38
C GLN A 479 1.27 -12.92 -26.77
N ASP A 480 1.51 -11.80 -27.45
CA ASP A 480 1.96 -11.82 -28.86
C ASP A 480 3.40 -11.34 -29.09
N PHE A 481 4.36 -11.58 -28.18
CA PHE A 481 5.80 -11.40 -28.49
C PHE A 481 6.68 -12.36 -27.68
N GLN A 482 6.56 -13.65 -27.95
CA GLN A 482 7.63 -14.61 -27.69
C GLN A 482 7.95 -15.32 -29.00
N ASP A 483 8.69 -14.62 -29.88
CA ASP A 483 9.60 -15.19 -30.89
C ASP A 483 9.98 -14.07 -31.86
N ASP A 484 10.97 -13.24 -31.50
CA ASP A 484 11.77 -12.46 -32.47
C ASP A 484 13.01 -11.83 -31.80
N ASN A 485 13.65 -12.56 -30.88
CA ASN A 485 14.91 -12.13 -30.25
C ASN A 485 16.15 -12.48 -31.08
N LYS A 486 16.02 -12.44 -32.42
CA LYS A 486 17.11 -12.53 -33.39
C LYS A 486 16.73 -11.73 -34.62
N ASN A 487 16.88 -10.42 -34.57
CA ASN A 487 17.35 -9.59 -35.67
C ASN A 487 17.64 -8.20 -35.09
N SER A 488 18.82 -7.66 -35.38
CA SER A 488 19.09 -6.24 -35.14
C SER A 488 17.98 -5.43 -35.80
N ILE A 489 17.24 -4.65 -35.02
CA ILE A 489 16.18 -3.77 -35.52
C ILE A 489 16.86 -2.73 -36.41
N ASP A 490 16.82 -2.98 -37.71
CA ASP A 490 17.19 -2.02 -38.73
C ASP A 490 16.11 -0.93 -38.75
N ILE A 491 16.39 0.19 -38.09
CA ILE A 491 15.46 1.30 -37.89
C ILE A 491 15.05 1.94 -39.23
N ASP A 492 15.81 1.72 -40.30
CA ASP A 492 15.47 2.21 -41.63
C ASP A 492 14.26 1.45 -42.24
N ASN A 493 13.93 0.25 -41.75
CA ASN A 493 12.71 -0.49 -42.13
C ASN A 493 11.44 -0.05 -41.36
N ILE A 494 11.56 0.76 -40.29
CA ILE A 494 10.40 1.23 -39.51
C ILE A 494 9.52 2.20 -40.34
N PHE A 495 10.12 2.88 -41.32
CA PHE A 495 9.39 3.80 -42.20
C PHE A 495 8.40 3.12 -43.14
N THR A 496 8.49 1.80 -43.31
CA THR A 496 7.61 1.04 -44.22
C THR A 496 6.25 0.69 -43.57
N THR A 497 6.16 0.70 -42.22
CA THR A 497 4.96 0.26 -41.47
C THR A 497 4.21 1.39 -40.76
N ILE A 498 4.71 2.64 -40.85
CA ILE A 498 4.06 3.81 -40.25
C ILE A 498 3.23 4.53 -41.31
N ILE A 499 1.94 4.70 -41.04
CA ILE A 499 1.12 5.62 -41.84
C ILE A 499 1.11 6.98 -41.16
N HIS A 500 1.59 7.98 -41.90
CA HIS A 500 1.46 9.37 -41.51
C HIS A 500 0.14 9.96 -42.04
N CYS A 501 -0.63 10.60 -41.17
CA CYS A 501 -1.92 11.22 -41.51
C CYS A 501 -2.02 12.66 -40.94
N THR A 502 -2.72 13.55 -41.64
CA THR A 502 -3.06 14.92 -41.16
C THR A 502 -4.41 15.34 -41.69
N LEU A 503 -5.21 16.07 -40.89
CA LEU A 503 -6.51 16.60 -41.32
C LEU A 503 -6.39 18.07 -41.77
N THR A 504 -6.73 18.36 -43.03
CA THR A 504 -7.13 19.71 -43.51
C THR A 504 -8.31 19.61 -44.46
N ASP A 505 -9.06 20.70 -44.62
CA ASP A 505 -10.13 20.84 -45.63
C ASP A 505 -9.65 20.54 -47.07
N SER A 506 -8.35 20.55 -47.32
CA SER A 506 -7.69 20.25 -48.60
C SER A 506 -6.98 18.88 -48.68
N ASN A 507 -6.78 18.17 -47.55
CA ASN A 507 -6.13 16.84 -47.50
C ASN A 507 -7.11 15.71 -47.19
N LEU A 508 -8.39 15.97 -47.45
CA LEU A 508 -9.43 14.96 -47.59
C LEU A 508 -9.02 13.84 -48.57
N ASN A 509 -8.10 14.08 -49.52
CA ASN A 509 -7.72 13.11 -50.56
C ASN A 509 -7.14 11.75 -50.13
N ILE A 510 -6.43 11.57 -48.99
CA ILE A 510 -5.95 10.22 -48.61
C ILE A 510 -7.05 9.40 -47.92
N ILE A 511 -7.89 10.08 -47.12
CA ILE A 511 -9.06 9.43 -46.50
C ILE A 511 -10.12 9.22 -47.59
N ASP A 512 -10.31 10.16 -48.51
CA ASP A 512 -11.21 10.03 -49.65
C ASP A 512 -10.72 9.00 -50.67
N GLU A 513 -9.41 8.83 -50.91
CA GLU A 513 -8.89 7.69 -51.69
C GLU A 513 -9.22 6.33 -51.05
N ILE A 514 -9.28 6.27 -49.71
CA ILE A 514 -9.69 5.08 -48.95
C ILE A 514 -11.23 4.95 -48.87
N VAL A 515 -11.97 6.06 -48.98
CA VAL A 515 -13.42 6.16 -48.70
C VAL A 515 -14.30 6.21 -49.97
N ASP A 516 -13.79 6.66 -51.12
CA ASP A 516 -14.53 6.77 -52.39
C ASP A 516 -14.80 5.43 -53.09
N GLY A 517 -14.64 4.30 -52.41
CA GLY A 517 -15.19 3.01 -52.83
C GLY A 517 -14.58 2.42 -54.11
N LYS A 518 -13.51 3.02 -54.65
CA LYS A 518 -12.64 2.37 -55.63
C LYS A 518 -11.53 1.64 -54.88
N ALA A 519 -11.83 0.35 -54.66
CA ALA A 519 -10.92 -0.74 -54.39
C ALA A 519 -10.61 -1.05 -52.91
N ASN A 520 -11.42 -1.96 -52.36
CA ASN A 520 -10.92 -2.99 -51.44
C ASN A 520 -9.64 -3.66 -51.99
N ASP A 521 -9.51 -3.75 -53.32
CA ASP A 521 -8.31 -4.25 -54.01
C ASP A 521 -7.08 -3.33 -53.83
N ASP A 522 -7.24 -2.01 -53.64
CA ASP A 522 -6.11 -1.08 -53.46
C ASP A 522 -5.61 -1.05 -52.02
N LEU A 523 -6.50 -1.27 -51.05
CA LEU A 523 -6.12 -1.50 -49.65
C LEU A 523 -5.32 -2.80 -49.51
N MET A 524 -5.80 -3.88 -50.14
CA MET A 524 -5.10 -5.16 -50.17
C MET A 524 -3.79 -5.08 -50.98
N ASN A 525 -3.76 -4.33 -52.08
CA ASN A 525 -2.51 -4.04 -52.81
C ASN A 525 -1.54 -3.23 -51.96
N PHE A 526 -2.02 -2.25 -51.18
CA PHE A 526 -1.19 -1.50 -50.23
C PHE A 526 -0.62 -2.43 -49.15
N PHE A 527 -1.44 -3.31 -48.58
CA PHE A 527 -0.99 -4.30 -47.60
C PHE A 527 0.01 -5.29 -48.20
N HIS A 528 -0.25 -5.81 -49.40
CA HIS A 528 0.65 -6.72 -50.11
C HIS A 528 1.99 -6.05 -50.49
N ARG A 529 1.95 -4.81 -51.01
CA ARG A 529 3.17 -4.05 -51.37
C ARG A 529 4.05 -3.75 -50.15
N ASN A 530 3.44 -3.51 -49.00
CA ASN A 530 4.16 -3.18 -47.76
C ASN A 530 4.34 -4.39 -46.81
N GLN A 531 4.05 -5.62 -47.28
CA GLN A 531 4.20 -6.88 -46.50
C GLN A 531 3.44 -6.88 -45.17
N ILE A 532 2.27 -6.23 -45.13
CA ILE A 532 1.40 -6.16 -43.96
C ILE A 532 0.50 -7.39 -43.97
N HIS A 533 0.87 -8.41 -43.19
CA HIS A 533 0.18 -9.71 -43.16
C HIS A 533 -0.58 -10.00 -41.86
N ARG A 534 -0.50 -9.12 -40.86
CA ARG A 534 -1.11 -9.30 -39.55
C ARG A 534 -1.84 -8.03 -39.11
N GLU A 535 -2.98 -8.21 -38.45
CA GLU A 535 -3.70 -7.15 -37.78
C GLU A 535 -2.82 -6.43 -36.74
N ARG A 536 -3.18 -5.20 -36.38
CA ARG A 536 -2.50 -4.38 -35.36
C ARG A 536 -1.00 -4.13 -35.58
N THR A 537 -0.53 -4.15 -36.82
CA THR A 537 0.89 -3.91 -37.15
C THR A 537 1.19 -2.46 -37.51
N ILE A 538 0.21 -1.72 -38.03
CA ILE A 538 0.40 -0.36 -38.54
C ILE A 538 0.32 0.66 -37.41
N VAL A 539 1.38 1.41 -37.14
CA VAL A 539 1.32 2.52 -36.19
C VAL A 539 0.90 3.79 -36.91
N VAL A 540 -0.19 4.40 -36.47
CA VAL A 540 -0.68 5.67 -37.04
C VAL A 540 0.07 6.83 -36.38
N ALA A 541 0.66 7.70 -37.20
CA ALA A 541 1.40 8.87 -36.76
C ALA A 541 0.83 10.13 -37.41
N GLY A 542 0.80 11.26 -36.71
CA GLY A 542 0.23 12.47 -37.29
C GLY A 542 -0.10 13.59 -36.33
N MET A 543 -0.52 14.71 -36.91
CA MET A 543 -1.16 15.81 -36.18
C MET A 543 -2.68 15.58 -36.14
N TYR A 544 -3.33 16.07 -35.09
CA TYR A 544 -4.77 15.95 -34.86
C TYR A 544 -5.26 14.50 -34.78
N LEU A 545 -4.42 13.64 -34.23
CA LEU A 545 -4.58 12.20 -34.32
C LEU A 545 -5.90 11.69 -33.68
N GLY A 546 -6.36 12.32 -32.60
CA GLY A 546 -7.66 11.98 -32.00
C GLY A 546 -8.82 12.06 -33.00
N ARG A 547 -8.80 13.07 -33.88
CA ARG A 547 -9.80 13.25 -34.95
C ARG A 547 -9.61 12.26 -36.10
N ILE A 548 -8.36 11.93 -36.44
CA ILE A 548 -8.03 10.93 -37.47
C ILE A 548 -8.52 9.55 -37.04
N ARG A 549 -8.25 9.15 -35.79
CA ARG A 549 -8.73 7.88 -35.22
C ARG A 549 -10.24 7.76 -35.23
N ALA A 550 -10.95 8.84 -34.89
CA ALA A 550 -12.41 8.87 -34.96
C ALA A 550 -12.93 8.67 -36.40
N HIS A 551 -12.32 9.35 -37.39
CA HIS A 551 -12.68 9.19 -38.80
C HIS A 551 -12.35 7.80 -39.34
N LEU A 552 -11.17 7.25 -39.04
CA LEU A 552 -10.80 5.89 -39.46
C LEU A 552 -11.79 4.84 -38.94
N LYS A 553 -12.22 4.96 -37.68
CA LYS A 553 -13.21 4.07 -37.09
C LYS A 553 -14.58 4.16 -37.80
N GLN A 554 -14.93 5.33 -38.31
CA GLN A 554 -16.23 5.58 -38.95
C GLN A 554 -16.24 5.27 -40.45
N LEU A 555 -15.17 5.64 -41.16
CA LEU A 555 -15.10 5.63 -42.62
C LEU A 555 -14.29 4.46 -43.18
N ALA A 556 -13.35 3.89 -42.42
CA ALA A 556 -12.47 2.82 -42.86
C ALA A 556 -12.23 1.75 -41.76
N PRO A 557 -13.29 1.08 -41.25
CA PRO A 557 -13.19 0.18 -40.10
C PRO A 557 -12.28 -1.02 -40.34
N GLN A 558 -12.25 -1.59 -41.56
CA GLN A 558 -11.37 -2.70 -41.93
C GLN A 558 -9.89 -2.30 -41.88
N PHE A 559 -9.54 -1.12 -42.40
CA PHE A 559 -8.19 -0.59 -42.30
C PHE A 559 -7.78 -0.32 -40.83
N ASN A 560 -8.74 0.11 -40.01
CA ASN A 560 -8.51 0.36 -38.59
C ASN A 560 -8.21 -0.91 -37.77
N GLU A 561 -8.61 -2.11 -38.21
CA GLU A 561 -8.25 -3.39 -37.57
C GLU A 561 -6.75 -3.73 -37.75
N PHE A 562 -6.16 -3.30 -38.87
CA PHE A 562 -4.73 -3.43 -39.13
C PHE A 562 -3.90 -2.34 -38.43
N CYS A 563 -4.54 -1.25 -37.99
CA CYS A 563 -3.92 -0.23 -37.17
C CYS A 563 -3.71 -0.72 -35.73
N HIS A 564 -2.49 -0.61 -35.24
CA HIS A 564 -2.17 -0.80 -33.84
C HIS A 564 -2.91 0.25 -32.99
N TYR A 565 -3.31 -0.12 -31.77
CA TYR A 565 -3.93 0.80 -30.80
C TYR A 565 -2.99 1.95 -30.39
N ARG A 566 -1.68 1.83 -30.62
CA ARG A 566 -0.67 2.83 -30.28
C ARG A 566 -0.48 3.76 -31.45
N SER A 567 -0.06 4.97 -31.14
CA SER A 567 0.03 6.03 -32.13
C SER A 567 1.01 7.11 -31.73
N ILE A 568 1.49 7.84 -32.72
CA ILE A 568 2.47 8.90 -32.55
C ILE A 568 1.75 10.22 -32.82
N ASP A 569 1.34 10.89 -31.76
CA ASP A 569 0.70 12.20 -31.84
C ASP A 569 1.75 13.31 -31.79
N VAL A 570 1.93 13.98 -32.94
CA VAL A 570 2.93 15.03 -33.11
C VAL A 570 2.57 16.29 -32.33
N ASP A 571 1.28 16.52 -32.06
CA ASP A 571 0.83 17.67 -31.28
C ASP A 571 1.22 17.50 -29.82
N VAL A 572 1.07 16.28 -29.28
CA VAL A 572 1.50 15.94 -27.92
C VAL A 572 3.01 16.12 -27.78
N ILE A 573 3.79 15.63 -28.74
CA ILE A 573 5.25 15.81 -28.74
C ILE A 573 5.60 17.29 -28.79
N SER A 574 4.93 18.07 -29.65
CA SER A 574 5.14 19.52 -29.75
C SER A 574 4.85 20.24 -28.44
N LEU A 575 3.75 19.91 -27.76
CA LEU A 575 3.38 20.50 -26.47
C LEU A 575 4.42 20.19 -25.38
N ILE A 576 4.92 18.96 -25.35
CA ILE A 576 6.01 18.57 -24.43
C ILE A 576 7.27 19.38 -24.76
N CYS A 577 7.62 19.51 -26.05
CA CYS A 577 8.81 20.24 -26.47
C CYS A 577 8.70 21.74 -26.16
N GLU A 578 7.53 22.34 -26.32
CA GLU A 578 7.27 23.72 -25.93
C GLU A 578 7.50 23.96 -24.44
N LYS A 579 6.97 23.07 -23.60
CA LYS A 579 7.03 23.22 -22.14
C LYS A 579 8.41 22.94 -21.56
N TRP A 580 9.10 21.92 -22.05
CA TRP A 580 10.35 21.44 -21.47
C TRP A 580 11.60 21.90 -22.23
N PHE A 581 11.47 22.26 -23.51
CA PHE A 581 12.57 22.67 -24.38
C PHE A 581 12.22 23.95 -25.19
N PRO A 582 11.80 25.05 -24.52
CA PRO A 582 11.24 26.22 -25.20
C PRO A 582 12.20 26.87 -26.21
N ASN A 583 13.51 26.81 -25.95
CA ASN A 583 14.52 27.39 -26.85
C ASN A 583 14.69 26.57 -28.14
N ILE A 584 14.60 25.24 -28.06
CA ILE A 584 14.66 24.35 -29.22
C ILE A 584 13.33 24.40 -29.97
N TYR A 585 12.20 24.44 -29.25
CA TYR A 585 10.86 24.55 -29.84
C TYR A 585 10.70 25.80 -30.73
N LYS A 586 11.34 26.92 -30.39
CA LYS A 586 11.35 28.14 -31.22
C LYS A 586 12.09 27.97 -32.55
N GLN A 587 12.96 26.98 -32.68
CA GLN A 587 13.74 26.69 -33.89
C GLN A 587 13.07 25.65 -34.79
N ARG A 588 11.87 25.19 -34.42
CA ARG A 588 11.13 24.19 -35.21
C ARG A 588 10.88 24.69 -36.64
N PRO A 589 10.76 23.79 -37.62
CA PRO A 589 10.31 24.15 -38.96
C PRO A 589 9.00 24.94 -38.87
N LEU A 590 8.87 26.01 -39.65
CA LEU A 590 7.60 26.69 -39.86
C LEU A 590 6.86 26.02 -41.02
N ILE A 591 5.53 26.02 -40.99
CA ILE A 591 4.71 25.55 -42.12
C ILE A 591 5.02 26.46 -43.31
N LYS A 592 5.66 25.89 -44.35
CA LYS A 592 6.03 26.63 -45.57
C LYS A 592 5.07 26.40 -46.75
N ASP A 593 4.44 25.22 -46.79
CA ASP A 593 3.52 24.79 -47.86
C ASP A 593 2.17 24.34 -47.26
N GLU A 594 1.12 24.23 -48.08
CA GLU A 594 -0.20 23.68 -47.66
C GLU A 594 -0.18 22.17 -47.33
N ASN A 595 0.95 21.49 -47.58
CA ASN A 595 1.10 20.06 -47.29
C ASN A 595 1.42 19.81 -45.80
N GLN A 596 0.37 19.73 -44.99
CA GLN A 596 0.48 19.48 -43.55
C GLN A 596 1.09 18.12 -43.20
N LEU A 597 0.94 17.11 -44.08
CA LEU A 597 1.52 15.79 -43.87
C LEU A 597 3.05 15.86 -43.87
N LYS A 598 3.62 16.53 -44.87
CA LYS A 598 5.06 16.76 -44.96
C LYS A 598 5.57 17.55 -43.76
N TYR A 599 4.83 18.58 -43.35
CA TYR A 599 5.15 19.37 -42.16
C TYR A 599 5.20 18.52 -40.88
N SER A 600 4.19 17.66 -40.65
CA SER A 600 4.13 16.75 -39.50
C SER A 600 5.34 15.81 -39.44
N ILE A 601 5.77 15.26 -40.59
CA ILE A 601 6.95 14.41 -40.69
C ILE A 601 8.24 15.21 -40.41
N ASP A 602 8.38 16.40 -40.98
CA ASP A 602 9.57 17.23 -40.79
C ASP A 602 9.69 17.72 -39.34
N LEU A 603 8.57 17.96 -38.67
CA LEU A 603 8.52 18.33 -37.26
C LEU A 603 8.95 17.17 -36.35
N LEU A 604 8.50 15.95 -36.64
CA LEU A 604 8.98 14.74 -35.94
C LEU A 604 10.48 14.51 -36.15
N ARG A 605 10.97 14.65 -37.40
CA ARG A 605 12.41 14.55 -37.71
C ARG A 605 13.21 15.58 -36.94
N PHE A 606 12.73 16.82 -36.88
CA PHE A 606 13.34 17.89 -36.11
C PHE A 606 13.47 17.49 -34.63
N TYR A 607 12.37 17.17 -33.95
CA TYR A 607 12.41 16.82 -32.53
C TYR A 607 13.26 15.59 -32.24
N ARG A 608 13.25 14.58 -33.12
CA ARG A 608 14.12 13.42 -32.99
C ARG A 608 15.60 13.83 -33.03
N SER A 609 15.98 14.66 -34.00
CA SER A 609 17.38 15.09 -34.16
C SER A 609 17.88 16.01 -33.03
N THR A 610 16.99 16.79 -32.42
CA THR A 610 17.37 17.84 -31.45
C THR A 610 17.12 17.47 -29.99
N ILE A 611 16.07 16.71 -29.68
CA ILE A 611 15.60 16.46 -28.31
C ILE A 611 15.72 14.97 -27.94
N PHE A 612 15.24 14.07 -28.80
CA PHE A 612 15.17 12.64 -28.52
C PHE A 612 16.36 11.90 -29.16
N LYS A 613 17.54 12.03 -28.54
CA LYS A 613 18.76 11.28 -28.91
C LYS A 613 18.84 9.91 -28.25
#